data_AF-A3VLZ2-F1
#
_entry.id   AF-A3VLZ2-F1
#
_cell.length_a   1.000
_cell.length_b   1.000
_cell.length_c   1.000
_cell.angle_alpha   90.00
_cell.angle_beta   90.00
_cell.angle_gamma   90.00
#
_symmetry.space_group_name_H-M   'P 1'
#
loop_
_entity.id
_entity.type
_entity.pdbx_description
1 polymer ?
#
loop_
_entity_poly.entity_id
_entity_poly.type
_entity_poly.pdbx_seq_one_letter_code
_entity_poly.pdbx_strand_id
1 'polypeptide(L)'
;MTRLSLIATLLLWALPAGAEDLALDLGERTTVDDGGTLNPHEMSMARVMENIRDGQSGMVLCSTGYLVTKSGRHGLARELFTRCAEDGYTGAMTWMSQLDDNGLGGAQDLEAATEWNRRAAEAGDPVGKFNRGLDLLRGRGVAQDEEAGRRLVDEAANEGLPVAERLRRADYDLDEVTPDADEWRYQTLF
;
A
#
# COMPACT_ATOMS: atom_id res chain seq x y z
N MET A 1 21.74 -55.08 23.49
CA MET A 1 21.58 -54.46 22.16
C MET A 1 20.10 -54.25 21.92
N THR A 2 19.60 -53.04 22.09
CA THR A 2 18.24 -52.67 21.64
C THR A 2 18.21 -51.17 21.43
N ARG A 3 18.21 -50.76 20.17
CA ARG A 3 18.09 -49.36 19.73
C ARG A 3 16.60 -48.98 19.82
N LEU A 4 16.24 -47.98 20.62
CA LEU A 4 14.95 -47.31 20.50
C LEU A 4 15.07 -46.23 19.41
N SER A 5 14.38 -46.43 18.29
CA SER A 5 14.11 -45.37 17.32
C SER A 5 13.00 -44.46 17.87
N LEU A 6 13.29 -43.16 18.04
CA LEU A 6 12.24 -42.15 18.15
C LEU A 6 11.68 -41.84 16.76
N ILE A 7 10.39 -42.09 16.57
CA ILE A 7 9.63 -41.57 15.43
C ILE A 7 9.07 -40.21 15.87
N ALA A 8 9.54 -39.13 15.25
CA ALA A 8 8.98 -37.80 15.43
C ALA A 8 7.66 -37.70 14.64
N THR A 9 6.54 -37.75 15.35
CA THR A 9 5.22 -37.51 14.77
C THR A 9 5.07 -36.00 14.52
N LEU A 10 5.19 -35.57 13.26
CA LEU A 10 4.73 -34.24 12.84
C LEU A 10 3.21 -34.18 13.03
N LEU A 11 2.75 -33.39 14.01
CA LEU A 11 1.34 -33.00 14.06
C LEU A 11 1.06 -32.05 12.90
N LEU A 12 0.46 -32.58 11.84
CA LEU A 12 -0.26 -31.79 10.85
C LEU A 12 -1.48 -31.19 11.56
N TRP A 13 -1.44 -29.90 11.88
CA TRP A 13 -2.65 -29.18 12.28
C TRP A 13 -3.56 -29.12 11.05
N ALA A 14 -4.62 -29.92 11.06
CA ALA A 14 -5.70 -29.77 10.10
C ALA A 14 -6.28 -28.36 10.27
N LEU A 15 -6.27 -27.58 9.19
CA LEU A 15 -6.96 -26.30 9.16
C LEU A 15 -8.43 -26.53 9.52
N PRO A 16 -9.05 -25.64 10.33
CA PRO A 16 -10.45 -25.78 10.67
C PRO A 16 -11.30 -25.83 9.40
N ALA A 17 -12.24 -26.78 9.34
CA ALA A 17 -13.22 -26.88 8.25
C ALA A 17 -13.95 -25.53 8.12
N GLY A 18 -13.79 -24.88 6.96
CA GLY A 18 -14.24 -23.50 6.69
C GLY A 18 -13.12 -22.51 6.37
N ALA A 19 -11.85 -22.84 6.63
CA ALA A 19 -10.72 -21.99 6.18
C ALA A 19 -10.54 -22.01 4.65
N GLU A 20 -10.94 -23.09 3.98
CA GLU A 20 -10.95 -23.19 2.51
C GLU A 20 -12.02 -22.27 1.88
N ASP A 21 -13.15 -22.04 2.57
CA ASP A 21 -14.26 -21.20 2.09
C ASP A 21 -13.97 -19.68 2.12
N LEU A 22 -12.87 -19.28 2.75
CA LEU A 22 -12.40 -17.89 2.81
C LEU A 22 -11.20 -17.62 1.89
N ALA A 23 -10.66 -18.66 1.23
CA ALA A 23 -9.68 -18.45 0.18
C ALA A 23 -10.39 -17.76 -0.99
N LEU A 24 -9.94 -16.56 -1.35
CA LEU A 24 -10.47 -15.83 -2.49
C LEU A 24 -10.28 -16.68 -3.75
N ASP A 25 -11.37 -17.27 -4.26
CA ASP A 25 -11.38 -17.91 -5.59
C ASP A 25 -11.04 -16.84 -6.62
N LEU A 26 -9.86 -16.96 -7.21
CA LEU A 26 -9.35 -15.98 -8.17
C LEU A 26 -9.99 -16.13 -9.55
N GLY A 27 -10.94 -17.06 -9.72
CA GLY A 27 -11.76 -17.22 -10.92
C GLY A 27 -11.35 -18.38 -11.82
N GLU A 28 -11.02 -19.55 -11.25
CA GLU A 28 -10.55 -20.69 -12.06
C GLU A 28 -11.66 -21.44 -12.82
N ARG A 29 -12.95 -21.23 -12.49
CA ARG A 29 -14.06 -21.90 -13.18
C ARG A 29 -14.62 -21.09 -14.35
N THR A 30 -13.90 -21.11 -15.47
CA THR A 30 -14.48 -20.72 -16.77
C THR A 30 -15.49 -21.78 -17.22
N THR A 31 -16.72 -21.36 -17.54
CA THR A 31 -17.74 -22.26 -18.09
C THR A 31 -18.13 -21.82 -19.49
N VAL A 32 -18.17 -22.77 -20.42
CA VAL A 32 -18.55 -22.54 -21.82
C VAL A 32 -19.85 -23.28 -22.09
N ASP A 33 -20.86 -22.54 -22.54
CA ASP A 33 -22.16 -23.08 -22.94
C ASP A 33 -22.69 -22.37 -24.21
N ASP A 34 -23.90 -22.75 -24.63
CA ASP A 34 -24.56 -22.20 -25.83
C ASP A 34 -24.83 -20.68 -25.74
N GLY A 35 -24.81 -20.11 -24.53
CA GLY A 35 -24.95 -18.68 -24.25
C GLY A 35 -23.63 -17.91 -24.22
N GLY A 36 -22.48 -18.58 -24.28
CA GLY A 36 -21.16 -17.98 -24.35
C GLY A 36 -20.17 -18.52 -23.32
N THR A 37 -19.13 -17.73 -23.03
CA THR A 37 -18.13 -18.04 -21.99
C THR A 37 -18.38 -17.17 -20.77
N LEU A 38 -18.77 -17.79 -19.66
CA LEU A 38 -18.89 -17.12 -18.37
C LEU A 38 -17.54 -17.18 -17.64
N ASN A 39 -17.16 -16.05 -17.04
CA ASN A 39 -15.92 -15.87 -16.29
C ASN A 39 -14.67 -16.33 -17.09
N PRO A 40 -14.43 -15.76 -18.29
CA PRO A 40 -13.21 -16.08 -19.03
C PRO A 40 -11.97 -15.71 -18.21
N HIS A 41 -10.91 -16.50 -18.34
CA HIS A 41 -9.68 -16.31 -17.57
C HIS A 41 -9.11 -14.88 -17.73
N GLU A 42 -9.17 -14.28 -18.93
CA GLU A 42 -8.69 -12.90 -19.14
C GLU A 42 -9.37 -11.84 -18.25
N MET A 43 -10.58 -12.11 -17.74
CA MET A 43 -11.33 -11.21 -16.85
C MET A 43 -11.26 -11.64 -15.38
N SER A 44 -10.47 -12.67 -15.06
CA SER A 44 -10.32 -13.21 -13.72
C SER A 44 -9.29 -12.44 -12.88
N MET A 45 -9.37 -12.58 -11.55
CA MET A 45 -8.32 -12.08 -10.66
C MET A 45 -7.03 -12.90 -10.81
N ALA A 46 -7.13 -14.17 -11.22
CA ALA A 46 -5.98 -15.02 -11.52
C ALA A 46 -5.12 -14.37 -12.62
N ARG A 47 -5.77 -13.88 -13.69
CA ARG A 47 -5.07 -13.15 -14.75
C ARG A 47 -4.44 -11.85 -14.27
N VAL A 48 -5.09 -11.10 -13.40
CA VAL A 48 -4.49 -9.90 -12.79
C VAL A 48 -3.20 -10.28 -12.05
N MET A 49 -3.23 -11.36 -11.25
CA MET A 49 -2.07 -11.82 -10.50
C MET A 49 -0.94 -12.33 -11.40
N GLU A 50 -1.26 -13.00 -12.50
CA GLU A 50 -0.28 -13.39 -13.54
C GLU A 50 0.36 -12.15 -14.16
N ASN A 51 -0.43 -11.18 -14.61
CA ASN A 51 0.09 -9.96 -15.22
C ASN A 51 1.01 -9.19 -14.25
N ILE A 52 0.70 -9.15 -12.95
CA ILE A 52 1.58 -8.56 -11.93
C ILE A 52 2.91 -9.31 -11.88
N ARG A 53 2.90 -10.65 -11.85
CA ARG A 53 4.12 -11.49 -11.81
C ARG A 53 4.95 -11.38 -13.09
N ASP A 54 4.28 -11.21 -14.23
CA ASP A 54 4.90 -11.00 -15.53
C ASP A 54 5.51 -9.60 -15.68
N GLY A 55 5.42 -8.77 -14.63
CA GLY A 55 6.03 -7.44 -14.61
C GLY A 55 5.21 -6.39 -15.35
N GLN A 56 3.94 -6.65 -15.65
CA GLN A 56 3.09 -5.67 -16.31
C GLN A 56 2.68 -4.54 -15.35
N SER A 57 2.45 -3.38 -15.93
CA SER A 57 1.93 -2.18 -15.28
C SER A 57 0.83 -1.58 -16.15
N GLY A 58 0.02 -0.72 -15.54
CA GLY A 58 -1.12 -0.10 -16.19
C GLY A 58 -2.09 0.43 -15.15
N MET A 59 -2.89 1.44 -15.49
CA MET A 59 -3.80 2.09 -14.55
C MET A 59 -4.59 1.11 -13.67
N VAL A 60 -5.18 0.08 -14.27
CA VAL A 60 -5.94 -0.94 -13.53
C VAL A 60 -5.02 -1.75 -12.63
N LEU A 61 -3.92 -2.29 -13.14
CA LEU A 61 -2.97 -3.07 -12.33
C LEU A 61 -2.39 -2.25 -11.18
N CYS A 62 -1.99 -1.01 -11.42
CA CYS A 62 -1.46 -0.15 -10.38
C CYS A 62 -2.49 0.13 -9.28
N SER A 63 -3.78 0.26 -9.64
CA SER A 63 -4.86 0.40 -8.67
C SER A 63 -5.10 -0.86 -7.84
N THR A 64 -4.87 -2.06 -8.39
CA THR A 64 -5.03 -3.32 -7.62
C THR A 64 -3.97 -3.49 -6.55
N GLY A 65 -2.85 -2.75 -6.61
CA GLY A 65 -1.83 -2.74 -5.56
C GLY A 65 -2.39 -2.42 -4.17
N TYR A 66 -3.47 -1.64 -4.06
CA TYR A 66 -4.19 -1.44 -2.80
C TYR A 66 -4.71 -2.77 -2.22
N LEU A 67 -5.40 -3.56 -3.03
CA LEU A 67 -5.95 -4.85 -2.63
C LEU A 67 -4.84 -5.86 -2.34
N VAL A 68 -3.75 -5.85 -3.12
CA VAL A 68 -2.57 -6.68 -2.86
C VAL A 68 -1.96 -6.33 -1.49
N THR A 69 -1.86 -5.03 -1.17
CA THR A 69 -1.39 -4.56 0.15
C THR A 69 -2.31 -5.03 1.26
N LYS A 70 -3.63 -4.84 1.13
CA LYS A 70 -4.62 -5.25 2.15
C LYS A 70 -4.74 -6.76 2.32
N SER A 71 -4.33 -7.55 1.32
CA SER A 71 -4.23 -9.01 1.43
C SER A 71 -3.00 -9.51 2.20
N GLY A 72 -2.15 -8.61 2.73
CA GLY A 72 -0.91 -8.98 3.43
C GLY A 72 0.25 -9.37 2.52
N ARG A 73 0.05 -9.38 1.20
CA ARG A 73 1.07 -9.71 0.20
C ARG A 73 1.98 -8.51 -0.08
N HIS A 74 2.61 -7.98 0.96
CA HIS A 74 3.34 -6.71 0.90
C HIS A 74 4.56 -6.75 -0.04
N GLY A 75 5.29 -7.87 -0.10
CA GLY A 75 6.40 -8.02 -1.06
C GLY A 75 5.92 -7.87 -2.52
N LEU A 76 4.81 -8.52 -2.87
CA LEU A 76 4.21 -8.39 -4.19
C LEU A 76 3.68 -6.97 -4.45
N ALA A 77 3.09 -6.33 -3.44
CA ALA A 77 2.65 -4.93 -3.55
C ALA A 77 3.83 -4.00 -3.84
N ARG A 78 4.97 -4.17 -3.16
CA ARG A 78 6.18 -3.37 -3.40
C ARG A 78 6.70 -3.54 -4.83
N GLU A 79 6.77 -4.78 -5.31
CA GLU A 79 7.20 -5.06 -6.68
C GLU A 79 6.31 -4.37 -7.72
N LEU A 80 4.99 -4.49 -7.53
CA LEU A 80 4.00 -3.85 -8.41
C LEU A 80 4.09 -2.32 -8.37
N PHE A 81 4.11 -1.73 -7.18
CA PHE A 81 4.15 -0.28 -7.05
C PHE A 81 5.47 0.32 -7.49
N THR A 82 6.59 -0.40 -7.35
CA THR A 82 7.89 0.05 -7.89
C THR A 82 7.79 0.24 -9.41
N ARG A 83 7.31 -0.77 -10.13
CA ARG A 83 7.11 -0.67 -11.59
C ARG A 83 6.14 0.44 -11.97
N CYS A 84 5.00 0.51 -11.28
CA CYS A 84 4.02 1.57 -11.52
C CYS A 84 4.60 2.97 -11.25
N ALA A 85 5.44 3.14 -10.22
CA ALA A 85 6.10 4.40 -9.94
C ALA A 85 7.14 4.75 -11.01
N GLU A 86 7.87 3.75 -11.54
CA GLU A 86 8.80 3.92 -12.67
C GLU A 86 8.07 4.38 -13.95
N ASP A 87 6.83 3.90 -14.17
CA ASP A 87 5.97 4.33 -15.27
C ASP A 87 5.22 5.65 -15.01
N GLY A 88 5.51 6.32 -13.88
CA GLY A 88 4.96 7.64 -13.57
C GLY A 88 3.58 7.63 -12.92
N TYR A 89 3.07 6.47 -12.47
CA TYR A 89 1.84 6.43 -11.68
C TYR A 89 2.11 6.96 -10.26
N THR A 90 1.78 8.23 -10.03
CA THR A 90 2.02 8.94 -8.77
C THR A 90 1.29 8.31 -7.57
N GLY A 91 0.12 7.73 -7.79
CA GLY A 91 -0.57 6.93 -6.77
C GLY A 91 0.26 5.73 -6.27
N ALA A 92 1.11 5.13 -7.12
CA ALA A 92 2.01 4.08 -6.69
C ALA A 92 3.16 4.62 -5.83
N MET A 93 3.64 5.84 -6.10
CA MET A 93 4.64 6.51 -5.26
C MET A 93 4.08 6.79 -3.85
N THR A 94 2.84 7.27 -3.74
CA THR A 94 2.21 7.49 -2.42
C THR A 94 1.95 6.18 -1.66
N TRP A 95 1.72 5.07 -2.38
CA TRP A 95 1.67 3.74 -1.77
C TRP A 95 3.05 3.22 -1.33
N MET A 96 4.10 3.45 -2.13
CA MET A 96 5.47 3.11 -1.72
C MET A 96 5.88 3.86 -0.45
N SER A 97 5.52 5.14 -0.35
CA SER A 97 5.71 5.92 0.88
C SER A 97 5.07 5.24 2.10
N GLN A 98 3.80 4.83 2.00
CA GLN A 98 3.11 4.13 3.09
C GLN A 98 3.75 2.78 3.43
N LEU A 99 4.22 2.03 2.42
CA LEU A 99 4.87 0.74 2.66
C LEU A 99 6.19 0.92 3.42
N ASP A 100 6.99 1.93 3.06
CA ASP A 100 8.24 2.25 3.75
C ASP A 100 7.98 2.83 5.15
N ASP A 101 6.98 3.70 5.30
CA ASP A 101 6.62 4.32 6.58
C ASP A 101 6.15 3.30 7.64
N ASN A 102 5.53 2.20 7.19
CA ASN A 102 4.99 1.16 8.06
C ASN A 102 5.85 -0.12 8.09
N GLY A 103 6.94 -0.19 7.32
CA GLY A 103 7.75 -1.41 7.20
C GLY A 103 6.98 -2.60 6.61
N LEU A 104 6.06 -2.34 5.68
CA LEU A 104 5.25 -3.38 5.05
C LEU A 104 5.98 -3.99 3.86
N GLY A 105 6.39 -5.25 4.00
CA GLY A 105 7.16 -5.97 2.98
C GLY A 105 8.63 -5.54 2.93
N GLY A 106 9.13 -4.89 3.98
CA GLY A 106 10.49 -4.41 4.15
C GLY A 106 10.74 -3.96 5.60
N ALA A 107 11.88 -3.34 5.88
CA ALA A 107 12.05 -2.62 7.14
C ALA A 107 11.34 -1.26 7.08
N GLN A 108 10.97 -0.71 8.23
CA GLN A 108 10.50 0.67 8.29
C GLN A 108 11.64 1.60 7.88
N ASP A 109 11.37 2.52 6.95
CA ASP A 109 12.32 3.50 6.44
C ASP A 109 11.61 4.84 6.17
N LEU A 110 11.72 5.74 7.14
CA LEU A 110 11.06 7.05 7.05
C LEU A 110 11.70 7.94 5.98
N GLU A 111 13.01 7.84 5.77
CA GLU A 111 13.72 8.64 4.76
C GLU A 111 13.25 8.24 3.36
N ALA A 112 13.23 6.93 3.08
CA ALA A 112 12.69 6.40 1.83
C ALA A 112 11.21 6.77 1.63
N ALA A 113 10.40 6.72 2.69
CA ALA A 113 9.00 7.10 2.63
C ALA A 113 8.80 8.56 2.17
N THR A 114 9.57 9.49 2.74
CA THR A 114 9.49 10.90 2.37
C THR A 114 10.04 11.19 0.97
N GLU A 115 11.01 10.41 0.51
CA GLU A 115 11.55 10.51 -0.83
C GLU A 115 10.50 10.14 -1.89
N TRP A 116 9.68 9.11 -1.63
CA TRP A 116 8.54 8.80 -2.49
C TRP A 116 7.49 9.90 -2.53
N ASN A 117 7.18 10.52 -1.39
CA ASN A 117 6.26 11.67 -1.35
C ASN A 117 6.83 12.87 -2.12
N ARG A 118 8.13 13.15 -1.98
CA ARG A 118 8.83 14.18 -2.77
C ARG A 118 8.68 13.93 -4.26
N ARG A 119 8.96 12.70 -4.73
CA ARG A 119 8.80 12.32 -6.14
C ARG A 119 7.38 12.49 -6.65
N ALA A 120 6.38 12.10 -5.87
CA ALA A 120 4.96 12.30 -6.21
C ALA A 120 4.60 13.79 -6.30
N ALA A 121 5.07 14.60 -5.35
CA ALA A 121 4.85 16.04 -5.33
C ALA A 121 5.48 16.74 -6.56
N GLU A 122 6.71 16.37 -6.91
CA GLU A 122 7.43 16.90 -8.09
C GLU A 122 6.79 16.48 -9.41
N ALA A 123 6.15 15.31 -9.45
CA ALA A 123 5.33 14.89 -10.58
C ALA A 123 3.97 15.63 -10.64
N GLY A 124 3.69 16.52 -9.68
CA GLY A 124 2.51 17.37 -9.65
C GLY A 124 1.29 16.75 -8.97
N ASP A 125 1.43 15.60 -8.32
CA ASP A 125 0.32 14.90 -7.68
C ASP A 125 -0.16 15.64 -6.42
N PRO A 126 -1.45 16.00 -6.31
CA PRO A 126 -1.96 16.71 -5.14
C PRO A 126 -1.81 15.90 -3.84
N VAL A 127 -1.94 14.57 -3.89
CA VAL A 127 -1.76 13.71 -2.71
C VAL A 127 -0.28 13.63 -2.34
N GLY A 128 0.61 13.53 -3.32
CA GLY A 128 2.06 13.62 -3.15
C GLY A 128 2.49 14.93 -2.49
N LYS A 129 1.98 16.07 -2.97
CA LYS A 129 2.21 17.40 -2.38
C LYS A 129 1.73 17.46 -0.94
N PHE A 130 0.51 16.99 -0.67
CA PHE A 130 -0.04 16.95 0.68
C PHE A 130 0.81 16.09 1.62
N ASN A 131 1.17 14.87 1.21
CA ASN A 131 2.00 13.98 2.02
C ASN A 131 3.40 14.58 2.26
N ARG A 132 4.04 15.15 1.24
CA ARG A 132 5.32 15.85 1.41
C ARG A 132 5.20 17.05 2.34
N GLY A 133 4.07 17.75 2.27
CA GLY A 133 3.72 18.81 3.20
C GLY A 133 3.67 18.33 4.65
N LEU A 134 3.01 17.19 4.90
CA LEU A 134 2.96 16.55 6.21
C LEU A 134 4.35 16.11 6.70
N ASP A 135 5.18 15.54 5.82
CA ASP A 135 6.55 15.13 6.16
C ASP A 135 7.37 16.32 6.71
N LEU A 136 7.27 17.46 6.03
CA LEU A 136 7.99 18.70 6.39
C LEU A 136 7.39 19.40 7.61
N LEU A 137 6.06 19.40 7.76
CA LEU A 137 5.40 19.96 8.95
C LEU A 137 5.78 19.18 10.22
N ARG A 138 5.92 17.86 10.11
CA ARG A 138 6.32 16.99 11.23
C ARG A 138 7.83 16.89 11.45
N GLY A 139 8.62 17.05 10.39
CA GLY A 139 10.03 16.66 10.40
C GLY A 139 10.23 15.15 10.60
N ARG A 140 9.32 14.32 10.05
CA ARG A 140 9.42 12.85 10.14
C ARG A 140 10.10 12.33 8.88
N GLY A 141 11.25 11.67 9.02
CA GLY A 141 12.05 11.19 7.89
C GLY A 141 12.79 12.29 7.12
N VAL A 142 12.50 13.56 7.37
CA VAL A 142 13.21 14.75 6.87
C VAL A 142 13.35 15.81 7.95
N ALA A 143 14.23 16.80 7.73
CA ALA A 143 14.26 17.99 8.56
C ALA A 143 12.93 18.74 8.47
N GLN A 144 12.45 19.24 9.61
CA GLN A 144 11.24 20.04 9.68
C GLN A 144 11.43 21.36 8.93
N ASP A 145 10.43 21.74 8.13
CA ASP A 145 10.34 23.01 7.44
C ASP A 145 8.87 23.38 7.31
N GLU A 146 8.36 24.14 8.28
CA GLU A 146 6.95 24.49 8.35
C GLU A 146 6.51 25.36 7.18
N GLU A 147 7.36 26.29 6.72
CA GLU A 147 7.04 27.18 5.60
C GLU A 147 6.89 26.38 4.30
N ALA A 148 7.84 25.48 4.01
CA ALA A 148 7.76 24.61 2.85
C ALA A 148 6.60 23.61 2.96
N GLY A 149 6.34 23.10 4.15
CA GLY A 149 5.23 22.18 4.41
C GLY A 149 3.87 22.84 4.16
N ARG A 150 3.63 24.03 4.72
CA ARG A 150 2.39 24.80 4.51
C ARG A 150 2.19 25.14 3.04
N ARG A 151 3.23 25.58 2.33
CA ARG A 151 3.17 25.88 0.89
C ARG A 151 2.69 24.68 0.06
N LEU A 152 3.21 23.48 0.30
CA LEU A 152 2.80 22.29 -0.46
C LEU A 152 1.36 21.85 -0.14
N VAL A 153 0.94 21.98 1.12
CA VAL A 153 -0.47 21.75 1.50
C VAL A 153 -1.38 22.79 0.84
N ASP A 154 -0.97 24.07 0.78
CA ASP A 154 -1.69 25.12 0.09
C ASP A 154 -1.86 24.83 -1.41
N GLU A 155 -0.79 24.37 -2.07
CA GLU A 155 -0.83 23.94 -3.48
C GLU A 155 -1.82 22.79 -3.68
N ALA A 156 -1.73 21.73 -2.88
CA ALA A 156 -2.65 20.60 -2.94
C ALA A 156 -4.11 21.03 -2.69
N ALA A 157 -4.34 21.95 -1.75
CA ALA A 157 -5.66 22.51 -1.47
C ALA A 157 -6.20 23.36 -2.64
N ASN A 158 -5.34 24.14 -3.31
CA ASN A 158 -5.71 24.91 -4.49
C ASN A 158 -6.02 24.03 -5.70
N GLU A 159 -5.44 22.84 -5.76
CA GLU A 159 -5.76 21.78 -6.73
C GLU A 159 -7.02 20.98 -6.36
N GLY A 160 -7.71 21.37 -5.28
CA GLY A 160 -9.00 20.82 -4.87
C GLY A 160 -8.91 19.54 -4.06
N LEU A 161 -7.76 19.21 -3.47
CA LEU A 161 -7.64 18.05 -2.58
C LEU A 161 -8.36 18.32 -1.25
N PRO A 162 -9.49 17.63 -0.94
CA PRO A 162 -10.34 18.04 0.19
C PRO A 162 -9.68 17.92 1.56
N VAL A 163 -8.76 16.95 1.73
CA VAL A 163 -8.02 16.77 2.98
C VAL A 163 -7.00 17.89 3.20
N ALA A 164 -6.36 18.37 2.13
CA ALA A 164 -5.45 19.52 2.22
C ALA A 164 -6.22 20.81 2.52
N GLU A 165 -7.37 21.02 1.88
CA GLU A 165 -8.24 22.15 2.21
C GLU A 165 -8.70 22.12 3.67
N ARG A 166 -9.00 20.94 4.21
CA ARG A 166 -9.38 20.76 5.63
C ARG A 166 -8.25 21.17 6.55
N LEU A 167 -7.04 20.64 6.32
CA LEU A 167 -5.87 20.98 7.11
C LEU A 167 -5.58 22.48 7.09
N ARG A 168 -5.65 23.10 5.91
CA ARG A 168 -5.47 24.56 5.76
C ARG A 168 -6.50 25.36 6.55
N ARG A 169 -7.78 24.95 6.53
CA ARG A 169 -8.85 25.63 7.30
C ARG A 169 -8.66 25.48 8.81
N ALA A 170 -8.01 24.40 9.24
CA ALA A 170 -7.67 24.13 10.63
C ALA A 170 -6.35 24.80 11.07
N ASP A 171 -5.85 25.79 10.33
CA ASP A 171 -4.55 26.44 10.58
C ASP A 171 -3.39 25.45 10.74
N TYR A 172 -3.43 24.39 9.92
CA TYR A 172 -2.41 23.34 9.88
C TYR A 172 -2.29 22.53 11.18
N ASP A 173 -3.38 22.45 11.95
CA ASP A 173 -3.52 21.47 13.03
C ASP A 173 -3.51 20.04 12.47
N LEU A 174 -2.41 19.32 12.71
CA LEU A 174 -2.15 18.00 12.14
C LEU A 174 -3.10 16.92 12.69
N ASP A 175 -3.67 17.15 13.87
CA ASP A 175 -4.62 16.22 14.51
C ASP A 175 -5.94 16.16 13.74
N GLU A 176 -6.26 17.17 12.94
CA GLU A 176 -7.53 17.23 12.19
C GLU A 176 -7.57 16.26 11.00
N VAL A 177 -6.42 15.89 10.44
CA VAL A 177 -6.33 14.97 9.29
C VAL A 177 -5.75 13.62 9.64
N THR A 178 -5.00 13.55 10.73
CA THR A 178 -4.28 12.35 11.16
C THR A 178 -4.17 12.37 12.68
N PRO A 179 -5.31 12.27 13.40
CA PRO A 179 -5.29 12.18 14.85
C PRO A 179 -4.45 10.97 15.25
N ASP A 180 -3.69 11.11 16.33
CA ASP A 180 -2.88 10.06 16.95
C ASP A 180 -1.65 9.60 16.13
N ALA A 181 -1.42 10.18 14.93
CA ALA A 181 -0.27 9.79 14.09
C ALA A 181 1.09 10.11 14.72
N ASP A 182 1.12 11.02 15.70
CA ASP A 182 2.29 11.39 16.49
C ASP A 182 2.27 10.77 17.91
N GLU A 183 1.18 10.09 18.28
CA GLU A 183 0.99 9.48 19.61
C GLU A 183 1.59 8.08 19.75
N TRP A 184 2.15 7.50 18.68
CA TRP A 184 2.86 6.21 18.75
C TRP A 184 4.03 6.20 19.75
N ARG A 185 4.55 7.37 20.13
CA ARG A 185 5.56 7.51 21.20
C ARG A 185 5.02 7.18 22.61
N TYR A 186 3.71 7.13 22.80
CA TYR A 186 3.05 6.91 24.09
C TYR A 186 2.21 5.63 24.17
N GLN A 187 2.15 4.83 23.10
CA GLN A 187 1.55 3.51 23.19
C GLN A 187 2.50 2.62 24.01
N THR A 188 2.16 2.40 25.28
CA THR A 188 2.67 1.25 26.02
C THR A 188 2.30 0.01 25.21
N LEU A 189 3.32 -0.58 24.57
CA LEU A 189 3.24 -1.92 24.02
C LEU A 189 2.70 -2.81 25.15
N PHE A 190 1.51 -3.38 24.94
CA PHE A 190 0.95 -4.39 25.84
C PHE A 190 1.94 -5.54 26.03
#